data_AF-A0AAV2NFV4-F1
#
_entry.id   AF-A0AAV2NFV4-F1
#
_cell.length_a   1.000
_cell.length_b   1.000
_cell.length_c   1.000
_cell.angle_alpha   90.00
_cell.angle_beta   90.00
_cell.angle_gamma   90.00
#
_symmetry.space_group_name_H-M   'P 1'
#
loop_
_entity.id
_entity.type
_entity.pdbx_description
1 polymer ?
#
loop_
_entity_poly.entity_id
_entity_poly.type
_entity_poly.pdbx_seq_one_letter_code
_entity_poly.pdbx_strand_id
1 'polypeptide(L)'
;MHKCAAQCCENETYSVQKVHNCVENCSSSLNKAQQYVQGEFERVQNRLQRCVMECNDDIKDKMGSNPTQIEVDRYSEEFEKCAVVCVDSYCKLLLSLEKTMKKVLSKNEFA
;
A
#
# COMPACT_ATOMS: atom_id res chain seq x y z
N MET A 1 0.85 22.39 8.35
CA MET A 1 -0.59 22.47 8.03
C MET A 1 -1.35 23.46 8.92
N HIS A 2 -1.66 23.15 10.18
CA HIS A 2 -2.57 24.00 10.98
C HIS A 2 -2.10 25.45 11.21
N LYS A 3 -0.80 25.66 11.49
CA LYS A 3 -0.24 27.02 11.62
C LYS A 3 -0.37 27.83 10.32
N CYS A 4 -0.17 27.18 9.17
CA CYS A 4 -0.39 27.81 7.85
C CYS A 4 -1.86 28.18 7.65
N ALA A 5 -2.78 27.28 8.00
CA ALA A 5 -4.22 27.55 7.87
C ALA A 5 -4.67 28.72 8.78
N ALA A 6 -4.14 28.83 10.00
CA ALA A 6 -4.40 29.96 10.88
C ALA A 6 -3.97 31.29 10.24
N GLN A 7 -2.76 31.34 9.66
CA GLN A 7 -2.25 32.51 8.95
C GLN A 7 -3.09 32.88 7.72
N CYS A 8 -3.69 31.90 7.04
CA CYS A 8 -4.64 32.15 5.95
C CYS A 8 -5.90 32.87 6.45
N CYS A 9 -6.41 32.47 7.62
CA CYS A 9 -7.63 33.02 8.22
C CYS A 9 -7.43 34.40 8.88
N GLU A 10 -6.23 34.69 9.36
CA GLU A 10 -5.86 35.99 9.95
C GLU A 10 -5.72 37.10 8.89
N ASN A 11 -5.73 36.76 7.60
CA ASN A 11 -5.53 37.72 6.53
C ASN A 11 -6.84 38.47 6.17
N GLU A 12 -7.01 39.67 6.72
CA GLU A 12 -8.18 40.52 6.50
C GLU A 12 -8.37 40.98 5.05
N THR A 13 -7.33 40.91 4.22
CA THR A 13 -7.39 41.33 2.80
C THR A 13 -7.89 40.23 1.87
N TYR A 14 -7.99 38.98 2.35
CA TYR A 14 -8.40 37.85 1.53
C TYR A 14 -9.92 37.79 1.44
N SER A 15 -10.42 37.56 0.22
CA SER A 15 -11.80 37.11 0.05
C SER A 15 -11.97 35.72 0.65
N VAL A 16 -13.21 35.34 0.97
CA VAL A 16 -13.55 34.00 1.50
C VAL A 16 -12.99 32.89 0.59
N GLN A 17 -13.13 33.03 -0.72
CA GLN A 17 -12.60 32.07 -1.69
C GLN A 17 -11.07 31.94 -1.62
N LYS A 18 -10.38 33.06 -1.40
CA LYS A 18 -8.92 33.08 -1.31
C LYS A 18 -8.43 32.46 0.00
N VAL A 19 -9.15 32.66 1.11
CA VAL A 19 -8.89 31.96 2.38
C VAL A 19 -9.06 30.45 2.18
N HIS A 20 -10.14 30.00 1.55
CA HIS A 20 -10.39 28.57 1.29
C HIS A 20 -9.24 27.92 0.53
N ASN A 21 -8.86 28.47 -0.63
CA ASN A 21 -7.76 27.95 -1.44
C ASN A 21 -6.41 27.96 -0.67
N CYS A 22 -6.17 28.99 0.14
CA CYS A 22 -4.97 29.06 0.99
C CYS A 22 -4.94 27.91 2.00
N VAL A 23 -6.05 27.66 2.70
CA VAL A 23 -6.19 26.57 3.67
C VAL A 23 -6.02 25.20 3.02
N GLU A 24 -6.61 24.97 1.85
CA GLU A 24 -6.43 23.72 1.09
C GLU A 24 -4.94 23.48 0.76
N ASN A 25 -4.25 24.51 0.27
CA ASN A 25 -2.83 24.44 -0.05
C ASN A 25 -1.96 24.08 1.15
N CYS A 26 -2.32 24.53 2.36
CA CYS A 26 -1.60 24.21 3.60
C CYS A 26 -1.56 22.70 3.93
N SER A 27 -2.47 21.90 3.36
CA SER A 27 -2.54 20.44 3.53
C SER A 27 -2.00 19.67 2.32
N SER A 28 -1.82 20.33 1.17
CA SER A 28 -1.54 19.67 -0.11
C SER A 28 -0.30 18.76 -0.08
N SER A 29 0.82 19.23 0.47
CA SER A 29 2.06 18.44 0.59
C SER A 29 1.89 17.20 1.47
N LEU A 30 1.15 17.34 2.59
CA LEU A 30 0.86 16.23 3.48
C LEU A 30 -0.03 15.20 2.79
N ASN A 31 -1.08 15.66 2.09
CA ASN A 31 -2.00 14.77 1.36
C ASN A 31 -1.26 14.00 0.26
N LYS A 32 -0.36 14.64 -0.49
CA LYS A 32 0.48 13.96 -1.50
C LYS A 32 1.39 12.92 -0.87
N ALA A 33 2.04 13.24 0.24
CA ALA A 33 2.89 12.29 0.98
C ALA A 33 2.08 11.09 1.48
N GLN A 34 0.87 11.33 1.99
CA GLN A 34 -0.04 10.27 2.46
C GLN A 34 -0.50 9.38 1.30
N GLN A 35 -0.91 9.96 0.17
CA GLN A 35 -1.28 9.23 -1.05
C GLN A 35 -0.13 8.36 -1.56
N TYR A 36 1.10 8.88 -1.54
CA TYR A 36 2.29 8.12 -1.91
C TYR A 36 2.46 6.90 -0.99
N VAL A 37 2.47 7.09 0.32
CA VAL A 37 2.61 5.97 1.28
C VAL A 37 1.52 4.92 1.08
N GLN A 38 0.27 5.36 0.90
CA GLN A 38 -0.86 4.46 0.65
C GLN A 38 -0.66 3.66 -0.64
N GLY A 39 -0.26 4.30 -1.74
CA GLY A 39 0.02 3.62 -3.00
C GLY A 39 1.18 2.62 -2.91
N GLU A 40 2.21 2.93 -2.12
CA GLU A 40 3.32 2.00 -1.86
C GLU A 40 2.85 0.73 -1.14
N PHE A 41 1.96 0.86 -0.14
CA PHE A 41 1.35 -0.28 0.54
C PHE A 41 0.41 -1.08 -0.37
N GLU A 42 -0.47 -0.42 -1.11
CA GLU A 42 -1.39 -1.07 -2.06
C GLU A 42 -0.62 -1.88 -3.10
N ARG A 43 0.46 -1.32 -3.67
CA ARG A 43 1.31 -2.05 -4.61
C ARG A 43 1.88 -3.33 -4.01
N VAL A 44 2.32 -3.27 -2.76
CA VAL A 44 2.97 -4.40 -2.07
C VAL A 44 1.92 -5.45 -1.65
N GLN A 45 0.74 -5.04 -1.19
CA GLN A 45 -0.40 -5.92 -0.93
C GLN A 45 -0.86 -6.65 -2.21
N ASN A 46 -0.99 -5.95 -3.33
CA ASN A 46 -1.36 -6.54 -4.62
C ASN A 46 -0.37 -7.61 -5.08
N ARG A 47 0.92 -7.44 -4.79
CA ARG A 47 1.94 -8.47 -5.09
C ARG A 47 1.77 -9.73 -4.24
N LEU A 48 1.47 -9.56 -2.94
CA LEU A 48 1.21 -10.69 -2.06
C LEU A 48 -0.03 -11.47 -2.50
N GLN A 49 -1.13 -10.76 -2.78
CA GLN A 49 -2.37 -11.37 -3.25
C GLN A 49 -2.15 -12.16 -4.55
N ARG A 50 -1.43 -11.59 -5.53
CA ARG A 50 -1.10 -12.31 -6.77
C ARG A 50 -0.26 -13.56 -6.54
N CYS A 51 0.76 -13.49 -5.68
CA CYS A 51 1.58 -14.65 -5.34
C CYS A 51 0.75 -15.80 -4.75
N VAL A 52 -0.17 -15.48 -3.83
CA VAL A 52 -1.05 -16.49 -3.22
C VAL A 52 -2.07 -17.03 -4.24
N MET A 53 -2.56 -16.19 -5.16
CA MET A 53 -3.42 -16.66 -6.25
C MET A 53 -2.67 -17.61 -7.19
N GLU A 54 -1.42 -17.33 -7.54
CA GLU A 54 -0.56 -18.22 -8.32
C GLU A 54 -0.41 -19.58 -7.62
N CYS A 55 -0.16 -19.61 -6.30
CA CYS A 55 -0.14 -20.86 -5.53
C CYS A 55 -1.47 -21.64 -5.64
N ASN A 56 -2.60 -20.96 -5.59
CA ASN A 56 -3.91 -21.58 -5.70
C ASN A 56 -4.18 -22.15 -7.11
N ASP A 57 -3.78 -21.40 -8.14
CA ASP A 57 -3.95 -21.82 -9.53
C ASP A 57 -3.07 -23.05 -9.84
N ASP A 58 -1.81 -23.06 -9.39
CA ASP A 58 -0.91 -24.21 -9.51
C ASP A 58 -1.48 -25.49 -8.87
N ILE A 59 -2.17 -25.33 -7.73
CA ILE A 59 -2.78 -26.46 -7.02
C ILE A 59 -4.03 -26.95 -7.76
N LYS A 60 -4.87 -26.04 -8.27
CA LYS A 60 -6.03 -26.40 -9.08
C LYS A 60 -5.64 -27.17 -10.34
N ASP A 61 -4.57 -26.74 -11.01
CA ASP A 61 -4.05 -27.40 -12.21
C ASP A 61 -3.57 -28.83 -11.93
N LYS A 62 -3.00 -29.08 -10.74
CA LYS A 62 -2.57 -30.42 -10.30
C LYS A 62 -3.73 -31.30 -9.82
N MET A 63 -4.73 -30.71 -9.19
CA MET A 63 -5.80 -31.44 -8.49
C MET A 63 -6.82 -32.07 -9.45
N GLY A 64 -7.04 -31.48 -10.63
CA GLY A 64 -8.03 -31.97 -11.59
C GLY A 64 -9.47 -31.87 -11.06
N SER A 65 -10.42 -32.53 -11.74
CA SER A 65 -11.86 -32.29 -11.54
C SER A 65 -12.56 -33.15 -10.47
N ASN A 66 -11.95 -34.24 -9.99
CA ASN A 66 -12.53 -35.14 -8.97
C ASN A 66 -11.45 -35.73 -8.04
N PRO A 67 -10.86 -34.92 -7.15
CA PRO A 67 -9.86 -35.40 -6.19
C PRO A 67 -10.49 -36.24 -5.08
N THR A 68 -9.74 -37.22 -4.58
CA THR A 68 -10.04 -37.91 -3.32
C THR A 68 -9.72 -37.02 -2.12
N GLN A 69 -10.27 -37.33 -0.94
CA GLN A 69 -9.98 -36.55 0.29
C GLN A 69 -8.48 -36.52 0.62
N ILE A 70 -7.77 -37.63 0.41
CA ILE A 70 -6.32 -37.71 0.64
C ILE A 70 -5.56 -36.75 -0.28
N GLU A 71 -6.01 -36.61 -1.54
CA GLU A 71 -5.43 -35.64 -2.47
C GLU A 71 -5.75 -34.20 -2.07
N VAL A 72 -6.98 -33.93 -1.63
CA VAL A 72 -7.37 -32.61 -1.11
C VAL A 72 -6.49 -32.20 0.07
N ASP A 73 -6.29 -33.08 1.04
CA ASP A 73 -5.46 -32.81 2.21
C ASP A 73 -4.00 -32.54 1.82
N ARG A 74 -3.44 -33.38 0.95
CA ARG A 74 -2.06 -33.22 0.44
C ARG A 74 -1.88 -31.89 -0.29
N TYR A 75 -2.80 -31.55 -1.18
CA TYR A 75 -2.73 -30.32 -1.96
C TYR A 75 -3.00 -29.07 -1.12
N SER A 76 -3.78 -29.18 -0.04
CA SER A 76 -3.97 -28.10 0.93
C SER A 76 -2.65 -27.80 1.66
N GLU A 77 -1.93 -28.84 2.11
CA GLU A 77 -0.61 -28.66 2.71
C GLU A 77 0.41 -28.06 1.73
N GLU A 78 0.35 -28.46 0.45
CA GLU A 78 1.19 -27.90 -0.60
C GLU A 78 0.88 -26.42 -0.88
N PHE A 79 -0.40 -26.05 -0.90
CA PHE A 79 -0.84 -24.66 -0.98
C PHE A 79 -0.31 -23.83 0.19
N GLU A 80 -0.45 -24.32 1.43
CA GLU A 80 0.04 -23.63 2.62
C GLU A 80 1.54 -23.38 2.57
N LYS A 81 2.33 -24.39 2.17
CA LYS A 81 3.78 -24.26 2.00
C LYS A 81 4.12 -23.19 0.94
N CYS A 82 3.40 -23.16 -0.17
CA CYS A 82 3.57 -22.13 -1.20
C CYS A 82 3.21 -20.72 -0.66
N ALA A 83 2.07 -20.59 0.04
CA ALA A 83 1.63 -19.32 0.61
C ALA A 83 2.61 -18.76 1.65
N VAL A 84 3.25 -19.63 2.45
CA VAL A 84 4.32 -19.22 3.38
C VAL A 84 5.48 -18.58 2.64
N VAL A 85 5.91 -19.13 1.50
CA VAL A 85 6.99 -18.55 0.68
C VAL A 85 6.61 -17.15 0.16
N CYS A 86 5.34 -16.94 -0.22
CA CYS A 86 4.82 -15.62 -0.60
C CYS A 86 4.92 -14.62 0.56
N VAL A 87 4.51 -15.02 1.77
CA VAL A 87 4.58 -14.18 2.97
C VAL A 87 6.03 -13.88 3.36
N ASP A 88 6.93 -14.86 3.32
CA ASP A 88 8.35 -14.64 3.61
C ASP A 88 9.01 -13.65 2.64
N SER A 89 8.64 -13.76 1.35
CA SER A 89 9.08 -12.81 0.32
C SER A 89 8.54 -11.40 0.59
N TYR A 90 7.30 -11.29 1.05
CA TYR A 90 6.68 -10.03 1.45
C TYR A 90 7.35 -9.42 2.68
N CYS A 91 7.63 -10.20 3.73
CA CYS A 91 8.30 -9.74 4.95
C CYS A 91 9.67 -9.12 4.64
N LYS A 92 10.44 -9.73 3.73
CA LYS A 92 11.72 -9.17 3.26
C LYS A 92 11.53 -7.85 2.50
N LEU A 93 10.45 -7.72 1.73
CA LEU A 93 10.13 -6.52 0.96
C LEU A 93 9.75 -5.33 1.86
N LEU A 94 9.07 -5.56 2.99
CA LEU A 94 8.65 -4.51 3.92
C LEU A 94 9.81 -3.62 4.39
N LEU A 95 10.96 -4.24 4.70
CA LEU A 95 12.16 -3.50 5.12
C LEU A 95 12.68 -2.59 4.00
N SER A 96 12.61 -3.05 2.74
CA SER A 96 13.00 -2.24 1.58
C SER A 96 11.98 -1.13 1.29
N LEU A 97 10.69 -1.44 1.47
CA LEU A 97 9.58 -0.49 1.31
C LEU A 97 9.75 0.69 2.27
N GLU A 98 9.96 0.40 3.56
CA GLU A 98 10.18 1.41 4.59
C GLU A 98 11.36 2.31 4.25
N LYS A 99 12.52 1.74 3.91
CA LYS A 99 13.71 2.49 3.50
C LYS A 99 13.44 3.40 2.31
N THR A 100 12.72 2.89 1.32
CA THR A 100 12.39 3.65 0.10
C THR A 100 11.41 4.78 0.40
N MET A 101 10.35 4.50 1.16
CA MET A 101 9.37 5.51 1.59
C MET A 101 10.04 6.62 2.39
N LYS A 102 10.85 6.28 3.40
CA LYS A 102 11.60 7.26 4.19
C LYS A 102 12.50 8.13 3.30
N LYS A 103 13.20 7.52 2.34
CA LYS A 103 14.06 8.25 1.40
C LYS A 103 13.25 9.25 0.56
N VAL A 104 12.14 8.83 -0.03
CA VAL A 104 11.29 9.71 -0.85
C VAL A 104 10.67 10.83 0.00
N LEU A 105 10.11 10.50 1.16
CA LEU A 105 9.52 11.48 2.09
C LEU A 105 10.54 12.46 2.67
N SER A 106 11.82 12.07 2.79
CA SER A 106 12.89 12.95 3.27
C SER A 106 13.34 13.98 2.24
N LYS A 107 13.10 13.69 0.96
CA LYS A 107 13.30 14.69 -0.08
C LYS A 107 12.07 15.58 -0.06
N ASN A 108 12.28 16.88 -0.17
CA ASN A 108 11.20 17.87 -0.22
C ASN A 108 10.40 17.80 -1.55
N GLU A 109 10.27 16.61 -2.15
CA GLU A 109 9.60 16.34 -3.43
C GLU A 109 8.08 16.59 -3.37
N PHE A 110 7.50 16.59 -2.17
CA PHE A 110 6.08 16.89 -1.96
C PHE A 110 5.81 18.33 -1.49
N ALA A 111 6.86 19.13 -1.25
CA ALA A 111 6.74 20.52 -0.81
C ALA A 111 6.31 21.46 -1.93
#